data_AF-A0A9P3F2Q3-F1
#
_entry.id   AF-A0A9P3F2Q3-F1
#
_cell.length_a   1.000
_cell.length_b   1.000
_cell.length_c   1.000
_cell.angle_alpha   90.00
_cell.angle_beta   90.00
_cell.angle_gamma   90.00
#
_symmetry.space_group_name_H-M   'P 1'
#
loop_
_entity.id
_entity.type
_entity.pdbx_description
1 polymer ?
#
loop_
_entity_poly.entity_id
_entity_poly.type
_entity_poly.pdbx_seq_one_letter_code
_entity_poly.pdbx_strand_id
1 'polypeptide(L)'
;MERIFRSALRSATQGAVFRLTLDGLGLFCACTLVWEHLITVQLSEGPSMYPTFNPRGDYLMISRVHKYGRGIQVGDVVRFYHPTFLGVNGAKRVLGMPGDFVCRDLPFSTEVGTSLEMIQVPEGHVYLGGDNLPWSRDSRNYGPIPMGLINGKIIARVWPPSKMQWVQNTLQPAQLDEE
;
A
#
# COMPACT_ATOMS: atom_id res chain seq x y z
N MET A 1 34.79 -7.12 -19.95
CA MET A 1 34.04 -5.85 -19.96
C MET A 1 34.95 -4.63 -20.15
N GLU A 2 36.08 -4.53 -19.43
CA GLU A 2 37.00 -3.37 -19.49
C GLU A 2 37.60 -3.04 -20.88
N ARG A 3 37.99 -4.03 -21.69
CA ARG A 3 38.60 -3.78 -23.02
C ARG A 3 37.60 -3.17 -24.02
N ILE A 4 36.33 -3.54 -23.94
CA ILE A 4 35.26 -3.02 -24.80
C ILE A 4 34.95 -1.57 -24.38
N PHE A 5 34.91 -1.31 -23.08
CA PHE A 5 34.69 0.02 -22.52
C PHE A 5 35.82 1.00 -22.89
N ARG A 6 37.09 0.57 -22.75
CA ARG A 6 38.27 1.36 -23.14
C ARG A 6 38.38 1.60 -24.66
N SER A 7 37.91 0.64 -25.48
CA SER A 7 37.84 0.78 -26.93
C SER A 7 36.79 1.82 -27.35
N ALA A 8 35.58 1.73 -26.79
CA ALA A 8 34.48 2.66 -27.05
C ALA A 8 34.80 4.10 -26.59
N LEU A 9 35.52 4.27 -25.48
CA LEU A 9 35.97 5.58 -24.99
C LEU A 9 37.04 6.24 -25.88
N ARG A 10 37.85 5.45 -26.61
CA ARG A 10 38.89 5.96 -27.51
C ARG A 10 38.35 6.39 -28.88
N SER A 11 37.20 5.86 -29.30
CA SER A 11 36.54 6.22 -30.56
C SER A 11 35.37 7.22 -30.38
N ALA A 12 34.99 7.54 -29.15
CA ALA A 12 33.93 8.48 -28.86
C ALA A 12 34.38 9.93 -29.08
N THR A 13 33.71 10.64 -29.98
CA THR A 13 33.86 12.09 -30.12
C THR A 13 33.42 12.80 -28.85
N GLN A 14 34.00 13.97 -28.54
CA GLN A 14 33.62 14.76 -27.35
C GLN A 14 32.11 15.00 -27.25
N GLY A 15 31.43 15.17 -28.40
CA GLY A 15 29.98 15.29 -28.48
C GLY A 15 29.20 14.01 -28.14
N ALA A 16 29.73 12.83 -28.48
CA ALA A 16 29.11 11.55 -28.12
C ALA A 16 29.22 11.27 -26.62
N VAL A 17 30.37 11.57 -26.02
CA VAL A 17 30.57 11.47 -24.56
C VAL A 17 29.61 12.42 -23.82
N PHE A 18 29.49 13.67 -24.28
CA PHE A 18 28.59 14.65 -23.66
C PHE A 18 27.12 14.23 -23.70
N ARG A 19 26.63 13.72 -24.84
CA ARG A 19 25.25 13.21 -24.96
C ARG A 19 25.00 12.03 -24.04
N LEU A 20 25.89 11.03 -24.03
CA LEU A 20 25.79 9.88 -23.13
C LEU A 20 25.75 10.29 -21.65
N THR A 21 26.53 11.30 -21.26
CA THR A 21 26.50 11.81 -19.89
C THR A 21 25.17 12.50 -19.55
N LEU A 22 24.63 13.30 -20.48
CA LEU A 22 23.35 14.00 -20.29
C LEU A 22 22.19 13.01 -20.20
N ASP A 23 22.17 12.01 -21.09
CA ASP A 23 21.15 10.95 -21.11
C ASP A 23 21.23 10.09 -19.83
N GLY A 24 22.44 9.75 -19.39
CA GLY A 24 22.67 9.03 -18.14
C GLY A 24 22.17 9.79 -16.91
N LEU A 25 22.45 11.10 -16.85
CA LEU A 25 21.93 11.98 -15.79
C LEU A 25 20.40 12.06 -15.84
N GLY A 26 19.83 12.24 -17.03
CA GLY A 26 18.38 12.26 -17.23
C GLY A 26 17.70 10.98 -16.76
N LEU A 27 18.26 9.81 -17.10
CA LEU A 27 17.76 8.51 -16.65
C LEU A 27 17.86 8.36 -15.14
N PHE A 28 18.98 8.77 -14.52
CA PHE A 28 19.13 8.73 -13.07
C PHE A 28 18.07 9.59 -12.38
N CYS A 29 17.90 10.85 -12.81
CA CYS A 29 16.87 11.74 -12.28
C CYS A 29 15.45 11.19 -12.49
N ALA A 30 15.17 10.58 -13.64
CA ALA A 30 13.88 9.93 -13.87
C ALA A 30 13.66 8.76 -12.91
N CYS A 31 14.66 7.90 -12.73
CA CYS A 31 14.59 6.78 -11.79
C CYS A 31 14.38 7.24 -10.34
N THR A 32 15.08 8.29 -9.89
CA THR A 32 14.90 8.82 -8.53
C THR A 32 13.50 9.41 -8.35
N LEU A 33 13.00 10.18 -9.33
CA LEU A 33 11.64 10.72 -9.28
C LEU A 33 10.58 9.62 -9.24
N VAL A 34 10.76 8.54 -10.01
CA VAL A 34 9.85 7.38 -9.98
C VAL A 34 9.87 6.70 -8.60
N TRP A 35 11.05 6.49 -8.03
CA TRP A 35 11.21 5.85 -6.72
C TRP A 35 10.73 6.72 -5.55
N GLU A 36 10.90 8.03 -5.64
CA GLU A 36 10.45 8.95 -4.60
C GLU A 36 8.95 9.22 -4.69
N HIS A 37 8.41 9.43 -5.89
CA HIS A 37 7.04 9.93 -6.05
C HIS A 37 6.01 8.90 -6.51
N LEU A 38 6.41 7.80 -7.15
CA LEU A 38 5.46 6.84 -7.73
C LEU A 38 5.43 5.51 -6.98
N ILE A 39 6.60 4.89 -6.76
CA ILE A 39 6.67 3.52 -6.24
C ILE A 39 7.67 3.47 -5.10
N THR A 40 7.30 2.78 -4.02
CA THR A 40 8.23 2.42 -2.95
C THR A 40 8.09 0.96 -2.57
N VAL A 41 9.17 0.38 -2.11
CA VAL A 41 9.19 -0.99 -1.61
C VAL A 41 9.53 -0.95 -0.13
N GLN A 42 8.71 -1.58 0.71
CA GLN A 42 8.93 -1.62 2.15
C GLN A 42 8.74 -3.02 2.70
N LEU A 43 9.55 -3.37 3.70
CA LEU A 43 9.37 -4.56 4.51
C LEU A 43 8.07 -4.46 5.35
N SER A 44 7.27 -5.51 5.29
CA SER A 44 6.11 -5.71 6.15
C SER A 44 6.48 -6.54 7.37
N GLU A 45 6.15 -6.01 8.54
CA GLU A 45 6.30 -6.69 9.83
C GLU A 45 4.99 -6.59 10.61
N GLY A 46 4.46 -7.73 11.04
CA GLY A 46 3.27 -7.83 11.88
C GLY A 46 2.22 -8.80 11.34
N PRO A 47 1.46 -9.47 12.22
CA PRO A 47 0.50 -10.52 11.84
C PRO A 47 -0.83 -9.99 11.29
N SER A 48 -1.07 -8.69 11.36
CA SER A 48 -2.41 -8.10 11.19
C SER A 48 -3.05 -8.25 9.81
N MET A 49 -2.25 -8.52 8.77
CA MET A 49 -2.71 -8.74 7.39
C MET A 49 -2.57 -10.21 6.97
N TYR A 50 -2.34 -11.13 7.90
CA TYR A 50 -2.37 -12.56 7.62
C TYR A 50 -3.81 -13.00 7.29
N PRO A 51 -4.06 -13.85 6.27
CA PRO A 51 -3.10 -14.58 5.45
C PRO A 51 -2.58 -13.85 4.21
N THR A 52 -3.10 -12.68 3.87
CA THR A 52 -2.70 -11.90 2.67
C THR A 52 -1.20 -11.63 2.64
N PHE A 53 -0.62 -11.23 3.77
CA PHE A 53 0.82 -11.06 3.96
C PHE A 53 1.33 -11.93 5.10
N ASN A 54 2.55 -12.45 4.97
CA ASN A 54 3.21 -13.17 6.04
C ASN A 54 3.58 -12.19 7.17
N PRO A 55 3.60 -12.65 8.43
CA PRO A 55 3.92 -11.78 9.56
C PRO A 55 5.33 -11.15 9.51
N ARG A 56 6.27 -11.74 8.75
CA ARG A 56 7.64 -11.25 8.59
C ARG A 56 8.17 -11.60 7.20
N GLY A 57 9.04 -10.75 6.67
CA GLY A 57 9.87 -11.04 5.48
C GLY A 57 9.22 -10.74 4.13
N ASP A 58 7.98 -10.25 4.11
CA ASP A 58 7.32 -9.83 2.87
C ASP A 58 7.76 -8.40 2.52
N TYR A 59 8.28 -8.18 1.31
CA TYR A 59 8.46 -6.82 0.78
C TYR A 59 7.26 -6.45 -0.08
N LEU A 60 6.66 -5.32 0.25
CA LEU A 60 5.45 -4.82 -0.36
C LEU A 60 5.76 -3.62 -1.24
N MET A 61 5.29 -3.68 -2.48
CA MET A 61 5.31 -2.56 -3.42
C MET A 61 4.09 -1.68 -3.16
N ILE A 62 4.34 -0.40 -2.92
CA ILE A 62 3.35 0.61 -2.59
C ILE A 62 3.35 1.66 -3.70
N SER A 63 2.19 1.90 -4.29
CA SER A 63 1.93 2.99 -5.22
C SER A 63 1.56 4.27 -4.47
N ARG A 64 2.41 5.29 -4.61
CA ARG A 64 2.19 6.65 -4.07
C ARG A 64 1.25 7.50 -4.93
N VAL A 65 0.87 7.03 -6.12
CA VAL A 65 -0.16 7.69 -6.94
C VAL A 65 -1.49 7.78 -6.16
N HIS A 66 -1.76 6.80 -5.30
CA HIS A 66 -2.93 6.73 -4.43
C HIS A 66 -2.75 7.42 -3.06
N LYS A 67 -1.73 8.28 -2.91
CA LYS A 67 -1.52 9.06 -1.67
C LYS A 67 -2.74 9.95 -1.40
N TYR A 68 -3.04 10.16 -0.12
CA TYR A 68 -4.22 10.90 0.35
C TYR A 68 -5.56 10.27 -0.06
N GLY A 69 -5.55 8.96 -0.34
CA GLY A 69 -6.74 8.19 -0.71
C GLY A 69 -7.27 8.43 -2.12
N ARG A 70 -6.43 8.91 -3.04
CA ARG A 70 -6.82 9.06 -4.45
C ARG A 70 -7.06 7.70 -5.11
N GLY A 71 -8.27 7.49 -5.64
CA GLY A 71 -8.61 6.29 -6.40
C GLY A 71 -8.47 4.98 -5.61
N ILE A 72 -8.58 5.04 -4.28
CA ILE A 72 -8.72 3.84 -3.45
C ILE A 72 -10.19 3.42 -3.44
N GLN A 73 -10.43 2.11 -3.31
CA GLN A 73 -11.77 1.53 -3.26
C GLN A 73 -11.87 0.55 -2.10
N VAL A 74 -13.11 0.19 -1.74
CA VAL A 74 -13.38 -0.89 -0.78
C VAL A 74 -12.65 -2.16 -1.22
N GLY A 75 -11.93 -2.76 -0.29
CA GLY A 75 -11.13 -3.96 -0.49
C GLY A 75 -9.68 -3.74 -0.90
N ASP A 76 -9.30 -2.51 -1.22
CA ASP A 76 -7.89 -2.17 -1.41
C ASP A 76 -7.10 -2.28 -0.11
N VAL A 77 -5.81 -2.59 -0.22
CA VAL A 77 -4.90 -2.57 0.92
C VAL A 77 -4.07 -1.29 0.86
N VAL A 78 -4.09 -0.52 1.94
CA VAL A 78 -3.42 0.78 2.02
C VAL A 78 -2.37 0.81 3.10
N ARG A 79 -1.32 1.58 2.86
CA ARG A 79 -0.33 1.99 3.85
C ARG A 79 -0.70 3.36 4.38
N PHE A 80 -0.74 3.54 5.69
CA PHE A 80 -1.10 4.81 6.33
C PHE A 80 -0.21 5.09 7.54
N TYR A 81 -0.14 6.36 7.94
CA TYR A 81 0.45 6.77 9.22
C TYR A 81 -0.53 6.47 10.35
N HIS A 82 -0.07 5.80 11.40
CA HIS A 82 -0.93 5.45 12.52
C HIS A 82 -1.42 6.73 13.24
N PRO A 83 -2.74 6.89 13.49
CA PRO A 83 -3.28 8.13 14.07
C PRO A 83 -2.78 8.38 15.51
N THR A 84 -2.61 7.31 16.29
CA THR A 84 -2.16 7.38 17.70
C THR A 84 -0.64 7.37 17.90
N PHE A 85 0.13 6.67 17.05
CA PHE A 85 1.57 6.45 17.26
C PHE A 85 2.38 7.12 16.14
N LEU A 86 3.01 8.24 16.47
CA LEU A 86 3.81 9.02 15.53
C LEU A 86 5.01 8.21 15.03
N GLY A 87 5.30 8.31 13.73
CA GLY A 87 6.39 7.57 13.08
C GLY A 87 6.07 6.11 12.75
N VAL A 88 4.95 5.57 13.23
CA VAL A 88 4.51 4.20 12.94
C VAL A 88 3.63 4.18 11.68
N ASN A 89 3.87 3.22 10.80
CA ASN A 89 3.05 2.99 9.62
C ASN A 89 2.29 1.68 9.77
N GLY A 90 1.03 1.66 9.34
CA GLY A 90 0.20 0.47 9.29
C GLY A 90 -0.11 0.06 7.86
N ALA A 91 -0.39 -1.23 7.67
CA ALA A 91 -1.03 -1.79 6.48
C ALA A 91 -2.38 -2.39 6.89
N LYS A 92 -3.46 -1.97 6.21
CA LYS A 92 -4.83 -2.43 6.47
C LYS A 92 -5.64 -2.44 5.17
N ARG A 93 -6.70 -3.23 5.15
CA ARG A 93 -7.69 -3.26 4.07
C ARG A 93 -8.76 -2.19 4.29
N VAL A 94 -9.17 -1.52 3.23
CA VAL A 94 -10.30 -0.59 3.24
C VAL A 94 -11.59 -1.40 3.31
N LEU A 95 -12.39 -1.19 4.35
CA LEU A 95 -13.69 -1.84 4.50
C LEU A 95 -14.85 -0.88 4.21
N GLY A 96 -14.64 0.43 4.39
CA GLY A 96 -15.64 1.45 4.09
C GLY A 96 -15.00 2.76 3.63
N MET A 97 -15.66 3.40 2.68
CA MET A 97 -15.35 4.69 2.08
C MET A 97 -16.21 5.79 2.72
N PRO A 98 -15.92 7.09 2.49
CA PRO A 98 -16.76 8.18 2.96
C PRO A 98 -18.24 7.96 2.64
N GLY A 99 -19.10 8.08 3.66
CA GLY A 99 -20.54 7.89 3.54
C GLY A 99 -21.05 6.46 3.77
N ASP A 100 -20.18 5.45 3.66
CA ASP A 100 -20.54 4.05 3.86
C ASP A 100 -20.94 3.78 5.32
N PHE A 101 -21.85 2.82 5.51
CA PHE A 101 -22.16 2.26 6.82
C PHE A 101 -21.41 0.95 7.02
N VAL A 102 -20.66 0.86 8.11
CA VAL A 102 -19.84 -0.32 8.44
C VAL A 102 -20.24 -0.84 9.82
N CYS A 103 -20.34 -2.17 9.96
CA CYS A 103 -20.47 -2.80 11.27
C CYS A 103 -19.19 -2.59 12.08
N ARG A 104 -19.29 -1.96 13.24
CA ARG A 104 -18.18 -1.74 14.16
C ARG A 104 -18.06 -2.93 15.11
N ASP A 105 -17.36 -3.96 14.66
CA ASP A 105 -17.09 -5.12 15.51
C ASP A 105 -16.24 -4.78 16.74
N LEU A 106 -16.35 -5.63 17.75
CA LEU A 106 -15.53 -5.53 18.94
C LEU A 106 -14.04 -5.65 18.59
N PRO A 107 -13.17 -4.85 19.22
CA PRO A 107 -11.73 -4.99 19.08
C PRO A 107 -11.25 -6.41 19.37
N PHE A 108 -10.35 -6.93 18.53
CA PHE A 108 -9.78 -8.27 18.67
C PHE A 108 -10.81 -9.43 18.61
N SER A 109 -12.04 -9.16 18.17
CA SER A 109 -13.04 -10.19 17.91
C SER A 109 -12.56 -11.14 16.80
N THR A 110 -12.90 -12.41 16.94
CA THR A 110 -12.78 -13.43 15.89
C THR A 110 -13.98 -13.45 14.96
N GLU A 111 -15.09 -12.84 15.37
CA GLU A 111 -16.36 -12.81 14.66
C GLU A 111 -16.63 -11.41 14.07
N VAL A 112 -17.35 -11.40 12.96
CA VAL A 112 -17.78 -10.20 12.22
C VAL A 112 -19.30 -10.10 12.32
N GLY A 113 -19.82 -8.90 12.58
CA GLY A 113 -21.25 -8.59 12.66
C GLY A 113 -21.89 -8.80 14.03
N THR A 114 -21.13 -9.16 15.07
CA THR A 114 -21.70 -9.53 16.38
C THR A 114 -22.20 -8.31 17.18
N SER A 115 -21.58 -7.15 17.03
CA SER A 115 -21.91 -5.97 17.84
C SER A 115 -23.18 -5.23 17.38
N LEU A 116 -23.67 -5.50 16.16
CA LEU A 116 -24.76 -4.79 15.46
C LEU A 116 -24.65 -3.24 15.47
N GLU A 117 -23.53 -2.69 15.94
CA GLU A 117 -23.27 -1.25 16.00
C GLU A 117 -22.83 -0.79 14.61
N MET A 118 -23.70 -0.07 13.91
CA MET A 118 -23.36 0.54 12.62
C MET A 118 -22.73 1.91 12.85
N ILE A 119 -21.60 2.17 12.20
CA ILE A 119 -21.00 3.49 12.12
C ILE A 119 -21.01 3.97 10.67
N GLN A 120 -21.45 5.21 10.46
CA GLN A 120 -21.26 5.88 9.18
C GLN A 120 -19.83 6.43 9.11
N VAL A 121 -19.11 6.10 8.04
CA VAL A 121 -17.77 6.62 7.79
C VAL A 121 -17.86 8.12 7.47
N PRO A 122 -17.24 9.01 8.26
CA PRO A 122 -17.32 10.44 8.02
C PRO A 122 -16.70 10.83 6.67
N GLU A 123 -17.12 11.97 6.15
CA GLU A 123 -16.51 12.54 4.95
C GLU A 123 -14.99 12.72 5.10
N GLY A 124 -14.25 12.40 4.04
CA GLY A 124 -12.78 12.44 4.03
C GLY A 124 -12.08 11.39 4.92
N HIS A 125 -12.81 10.43 5.48
CA HIS A 125 -12.27 9.32 6.27
C HIS A 125 -12.46 7.97 5.57
N VAL A 126 -11.69 6.98 6.02
CA VAL A 126 -11.84 5.57 5.60
C VAL A 126 -11.91 4.68 6.83
N TYR A 127 -12.70 3.62 6.73
CA TYR A 127 -12.72 2.55 7.73
C TYR A 127 -11.76 1.45 7.31
N LEU A 128 -10.78 1.13 8.16
CA LEU A 128 -9.73 0.17 7.87
C LEU A 128 -9.84 -1.06 8.79
N GLY A 129 -9.68 -2.24 8.22
CA GLY A 129 -9.65 -3.52 8.94
C GLY A 129 -8.42 -4.34 8.57
N GLY A 130 -7.90 -5.13 9.52
CA GLY A 130 -6.88 -6.13 9.22
C GLY A 130 -7.52 -7.46 8.85
N ASP A 131 -6.92 -8.17 7.90
CA ASP A 131 -7.38 -9.50 7.49
C ASP A 131 -7.24 -10.54 8.63
N ASN A 132 -6.33 -10.31 9.58
CA ASN A 132 -6.20 -11.12 10.80
C ASN A 132 -6.95 -10.45 11.95
N LEU A 133 -8.27 -10.62 11.97
CA LEU A 133 -9.20 -9.94 12.89
C LEU A 133 -8.75 -9.93 14.36
N PRO A 134 -8.41 -11.06 15.02
CA PRO A 134 -8.02 -11.06 16.43
C PRO A 134 -6.64 -10.45 16.69
N TRP A 135 -5.79 -10.31 15.67
CA TRP A 135 -4.42 -9.80 15.78
C TRP A 135 -4.21 -8.49 15.03
N SER A 136 -5.30 -7.72 14.89
CA SER A 136 -5.28 -6.44 14.20
C SER A 136 -5.71 -5.32 15.13
N ARG A 137 -4.86 -4.29 15.23
CA ARG A 137 -5.25 -2.98 15.75
C ARG A 137 -5.64 -2.09 14.58
N ASP A 138 -6.92 -1.81 14.44
CA ASP A 138 -7.51 -1.16 13.27
C ASP A 138 -8.64 -0.20 13.64
N SER A 139 -9.50 0.16 12.68
CA SER A 139 -10.59 1.13 12.92
C SER A 139 -11.61 0.65 13.96
N ARG A 140 -11.64 -0.63 14.33
CA ARG A 140 -12.42 -1.10 15.49
C ARG A 140 -11.90 -0.50 16.80
N ASN A 141 -10.59 -0.27 16.89
CA ASN A 141 -9.93 0.27 18.07
C ASN A 141 -9.96 1.80 18.13
N TYR A 142 -9.66 2.48 17.02
CA TYR A 142 -9.45 3.93 17.00
C TYR A 142 -10.42 4.69 16.07
N GLY A 143 -11.36 4.00 15.44
CA GLY A 143 -12.33 4.58 14.52
C GLY A 143 -11.82 4.75 13.08
N PRO A 144 -12.66 5.31 12.20
CA PRO A 144 -12.25 5.73 10.86
C PRO A 144 -11.07 6.71 10.92
N ILE A 145 -10.18 6.65 9.93
CA ILE A 145 -9.02 7.54 9.87
C ILE A 145 -9.11 8.54 8.71
N PRO A 146 -8.54 9.74 8.83
CA PRO A 146 -8.48 10.68 7.72
C PRO A 146 -7.73 10.09 6.53
N MET A 147 -8.28 10.22 5.32
CA MET A 147 -7.62 9.79 4.07
C MET A 147 -6.26 10.47 3.88
N GLY A 148 -6.06 11.66 4.46
CA GLY A 148 -4.78 12.37 4.49
C GLY A 148 -3.62 11.59 5.14
N LEU A 149 -3.91 10.62 6.00
CA LEU A 149 -2.89 9.74 6.60
C LEU A 149 -2.44 8.61 5.65
N ILE A 150 -3.15 8.40 4.54
CA ILE A 150 -2.82 7.36 3.56
C ILE A 150 -1.61 7.79 2.73
N ASN A 151 -0.57 6.97 2.80
CA ASN A 151 0.68 7.18 2.08
C ASN A 151 0.72 6.54 0.70
N GLY A 152 -0.13 5.54 0.48
CA GLY A 152 -0.23 4.86 -0.81
C GLY A 152 -0.98 3.54 -0.71
N LYS A 153 -1.26 2.96 -1.88
CA LYS A 153 -1.91 1.66 -2.02
C LYS A 153 -0.85 0.57 -2.15
N ILE A 154 -0.98 -0.51 -1.40
CA ILE A 154 -0.13 -1.69 -1.56
C ILE A 154 -0.66 -2.49 -2.75
N ILE A 155 0.14 -2.61 -3.80
CA ILE A 155 -0.28 -3.18 -5.08
C ILE A 155 0.29 -4.58 -5.31
N ALA A 156 1.43 -4.93 -4.73
CA ALA A 156 2.04 -6.24 -4.91
C ALA A 156 2.93 -6.63 -3.72
N ARG A 157 3.07 -7.94 -3.51
CA ARG A 157 4.20 -8.52 -2.79
C ARG A 157 5.28 -8.85 -3.81
N VAL A 158 6.47 -8.29 -3.62
CA VAL A 158 7.60 -8.42 -4.56
C VAL A 158 8.74 -9.27 -4.02
N TRP A 159 8.71 -9.63 -2.74
CA TRP A 159 9.63 -10.58 -2.12
C TRP A 159 8.92 -11.33 -0.99
N PRO A 160 9.21 -12.62 -0.74
CA PRO A 160 10.18 -13.47 -1.45
C PRO A 160 9.73 -13.88 -2.88
N PRO A 161 10.65 -14.22 -3.80
CA PRO A 161 10.32 -14.52 -5.20
C PRO A 161 9.29 -15.64 -5.37
N SER A 162 9.34 -16.66 -4.50
CA SER A 162 8.41 -17.80 -4.48
C SER A 162 6.97 -17.41 -4.15
N LYS A 163 6.74 -16.20 -3.66
CA LYS A 163 5.43 -15.71 -3.23
C LYS A 163 5.04 -14.40 -3.92
N MET A 164 5.76 -13.97 -4.95
CA MET A 164 5.44 -12.72 -5.65
C MET A 164 4.02 -12.76 -6.23
N GLN A 165 3.22 -11.77 -5.89
CA GLN A 165 1.83 -11.68 -6.36
C GLN A 165 1.30 -10.25 -6.29
N TRP A 166 0.40 -9.92 -7.20
CA TRP A 166 -0.41 -8.71 -7.10
C TRP A 166 -1.42 -8.84 -5.96
N VAL A 167 -1.67 -7.75 -5.24
CA VAL A 167 -2.71 -7.72 -4.21
C VAL A 167 -4.05 -7.64 -4.89
N GLN A 168 -4.89 -8.65 -4.63
CA GLN A 168 -6.25 -8.70 -5.17
C GLN A 168 -7.25 -8.17 -4.14
N ASN A 169 -8.34 -7.63 -4.65
CA ASN A 169 -9.51 -7.33 -3.84
C ASN A 169 -10.24 -8.64 -3.52
N THR A 170 -10.33 -8.98 -2.24
CA THR A 170 -10.99 -10.20 -1.76
C THR A 170 -12.43 -9.97 -1.34
N LEU A 171 -12.91 -8.72 -1.33
CA LEU A 171 -14.28 -8.39 -0.99
C LEU A 171 -15.18 -8.55 -2.21
N GLN A 172 -16.33 -9.18 -2.00
CA GLN A 172 -17.36 -9.32 -3.02
C GLN A 172 -18.55 -8.44 -2.66
N PRO A 173 -19.25 -7.85 -3.65
CA PRO A 173 -20.53 -7.20 -3.41
C PRO A 173 -21.48 -8.17 -2.70
N ALA A 174 -22.19 -7.68 -1.69
CA ALA A 174 -23.23 -8.46 -1.04
C ALA A 174 -24.33 -8.77 -2.06
N GLN A 175 -24.66 -10.06 -2.23
CA GLN A 175 -25.86 -10.48 -2.93
C GLN A 175 -27.01 -10.33 -1.94
N LEU A 176 -27.71 -9.21 -2.02
CA LEU A 176 -28.93 -9.00 -1.27
C LEU A 176 -30.07 -9.48 -2.16
N ASP A 177 -30.73 -10.56 -1.75
CA ASP A 177 -31.99 -10.95 -2.40
C ASP A 177 -32.98 -9.80 -2.16
N GLU A 178 -33.50 -9.22 -3.25
CA GLU A 178 -34.57 -8.23 -3.16
C GLU A 178 -35.86 -8.96 -2.75
N GLU A 179 -36.12 -9.04 -1.44
CA GLU A 179 -37.43 -9.44 -0.88
C GLU A 179 -38.48 -8.35 -1.04
#